data_AF-A0A972TZ30-F1
#
_entry.id   AF-A0A972TZ30-F1
#
_cell.length_a   1.000
_cell.length_b   1.000
_cell.length_c   1.000
_cell.angle_alpha   90.00
_cell.angle_beta   90.00
_cell.angle_gamma   90.00
#
_symmetry.space_group_name_H-M   'P 1'
#
loop_
_entity.id
_entity.type
_entity.pdbx_description
1 polymer ?
#
loop_
_entity_poly.entity_id
_entity_poly.type
_entity_poly.pdbx_seq_one_letter_code
_entity_poly.pdbx_strand_id
1 'polypeptide(L)'
;MEFLLSYAWLWAVIGLVLAFIIYKYVMTFSPGNDTMVEIMERIHAGAMVFLKREYRIIAIFVVVVFIILFFALENRMSSVAFLSGAIGSLMAGLFGMQAATLSNARTAEAARTYGQGRALTVAFFGGSVMGLSVASLGLLGLGVFFYFFAGTDPVVINGFAMGASSIALFARVGGGIFTKTADVGSDLVGKLEAGIPEDDPRNPGVIADNVGDNVGDIAGMGADLYESYCGSVIAAIAIAATMGKGIEGMAIKWMSLPMLFIIVGLFASIIGIGLFNFLKNMKPQSALSNSLYIAGVLFIIGSFFVVKATTADMSDEYLKSLGMISKLGPFWAVLLGIVAGMLIGGITEYYT
;
A
#
# COMPACT_ATOMS: atom_id res chain seq x y z
N MET A 1 -17.31 5.08 17.74
CA MET A 1 -16.23 4.15 17.36
C MET A 1 -16.80 2.85 16.83
N GLU A 2 -17.81 2.25 17.47
CA GLU A 2 -18.50 1.05 16.96
C GLU A 2 -18.99 1.21 15.52
N PHE A 3 -19.61 2.35 15.16
CA PHE A 3 -19.99 2.62 13.77
C PHE A 3 -18.80 2.56 12.79
N LEU A 4 -17.64 3.12 13.16
CA LEU A 4 -16.46 3.09 12.28
C LEU A 4 -15.95 1.66 12.04
N LEU A 5 -16.05 0.80 13.06
CA LEU A 5 -15.58 -0.59 13.02
C LEU A 5 -16.57 -1.51 12.30
N SER A 6 -17.86 -1.41 12.64
CA SER A 6 -18.92 -2.20 12.01
C SER A 6 -19.06 -1.93 10.51
N TYR A 7 -18.67 -0.73 10.08
CA TYR A 7 -18.65 -0.30 8.69
C TYR A 7 -17.21 -0.07 8.17
N ALA A 8 -16.20 -0.73 8.75
CA ALA A 8 -14.81 -0.63 8.28
C ALA A 8 -14.67 -0.97 6.77
N TRP A 9 -15.40 -1.99 6.33
CA TRP A 9 -15.48 -2.40 4.92
C TRP A 9 -16.10 -1.30 4.03
N LEU A 10 -17.03 -0.49 4.55
CA LEU A 10 -17.63 0.62 3.79
C LEU A 10 -16.61 1.74 3.55
N TRP A 11 -15.81 2.08 4.56
CA TRP A 11 -14.74 3.06 4.43
C TRP A 11 -13.67 2.63 3.43
N ALA A 12 -13.36 1.34 3.41
CA ALA A 12 -12.50 0.76 2.38
C ALA A 12 -13.10 0.89 0.97
N VAL A 13 -14.40 0.61 0.81
CA VAL A 13 -15.08 0.81 -0.49
C VAL A 13 -15.02 2.27 -0.93
N ILE A 14 -15.22 3.22 -0.02
CA ILE A 14 -15.08 4.66 -0.31
C ILE A 14 -13.65 4.98 -0.78
N GLY A 15 -12.63 4.45 -0.11
CA GLY A 15 -11.24 4.60 -0.51
C GLY A 15 -10.94 4.04 -1.92
N LEU A 16 -11.49 2.86 -2.25
CA LEU A 16 -11.38 2.29 -3.59
C LEU A 16 -12.10 3.12 -4.66
N VAL A 17 -13.30 3.63 -4.34
CA VAL A 17 -14.05 4.51 -5.24
C VAL A 17 -13.26 5.80 -5.48
N LEU A 18 -12.64 6.38 -4.45
CA LEU A 18 -11.79 7.56 -4.59
C LEU A 18 -10.54 7.26 -5.42
N ALA A 19 -9.89 6.10 -5.22
CA ALA A 19 -8.77 5.66 -6.06
C ALA A 19 -9.20 5.56 -7.54
N PHE A 20 -10.39 5.01 -7.81
CA PHE A 20 -10.95 4.93 -9.16
C PHE A 20 -11.30 6.30 -9.75
N ILE A 21 -11.86 7.21 -8.95
CA ILE A 21 -12.13 8.60 -9.36
C ILE A 21 -10.83 9.31 -9.73
N ILE A 22 -9.78 9.17 -8.92
CA ILE A 22 -8.46 9.75 -9.20
C ILE A 22 -7.87 9.11 -10.46
N TYR A 23 -7.96 7.79 -10.62
CA TYR A 23 -7.56 7.11 -11.85
C TYR A 23 -8.26 7.71 -13.07
N LYS A 24 -9.59 7.85 -13.04
CA LYS A 24 -10.36 8.49 -14.11
C LYS A 24 -9.95 9.94 -14.34
N TYR A 25 -9.66 10.69 -13.28
CA TYR A 25 -9.14 12.05 -13.38
C TYR A 25 -7.79 12.08 -14.11
N VAL A 26 -6.83 11.21 -13.77
CA VAL A 26 -5.54 11.09 -14.47
C VAL A 26 -5.75 10.72 -15.94
N MET A 27 -6.74 9.87 -16.27
CA MET A 27 -7.03 9.52 -17.66
C MET A 27 -7.56 10.68 -18.51
N THR A 28 -8.06 11.76 -17.90
CA THR A 28 -8.49 12.97 -18.64
C THR A 28 -7.33 13.80 -19.19
N PHE A 29 -6.11 13.59 -18.70
CA PHE A 29 -4.93 14.27 -19.21
C PHE A 29 -4.53 13.71 -20.57
N SER A 30 -4.04 14.58 -21.46
CA SER A 30 -3.56 14.20 -22.78
C SER A 30 -2.38 13.22 -22.65
N PRO A 31 -2.40 12.07 -23.35
CA PRO A 31 -1.28 11.14 -23.40
C PRO A 31 -0.15 11.62 -24.34
N GLY A 32 -0.29 12.79 -24.98
CA GLY A 32 0.71 13.35 -25.87
C GLY A 32 0.41 13.10 -27.35
N ASN A 33 1.47 12.97 -28.15
CA ASN A 33 1.38 12.68 -29.57
C ASN A 33 1.33 11.17 -29.87
N ASP A 34 1.13 10.79 -31.13
CA ASP A 34 1.00 9.40 -31.56
C ASP A 34 2.19 8.53 -31.14
N THR A 35 3.42 9.07 -31.20
CA THR A 35 4.63 8.36 -30.77
C THR A 35 4.63 8.10 -29.27
N MET A 36 4.26 9.07 -28.44
CA MET A 36 4.15 8.89 -26.99
C MET A 36 3.09 7.84 -26.64
N VAL A 37 1.94 7.87 -27.32
CA VAL A 37 0.87 6.89 -27.14
C VAL A 37 1.34 5.49 -27.52
N GLU A 38 2.02 5.35 -28.67
CA GLU A 38 2.54 4.05 -29.12
C GLU A 38 3.53 3.45 -28.11
N ILE A 39 4.46 4.25 -27.58
CA ILE A 39 5.44 3.79 -26.58
C ILE A 39 4.73 3.40 -25.28
N MET A 40 3.79 4.22 -24.81
CA MET A 40 2.97 3.91 -23.63
C MET A 40 2.24 2.59 -23.77
N GLU A 41 1.60 2.34 -24.92
CA GLU A 41 0.86 1.11 -25.19
C GLU A 41 1.78 -0.11 -25.24
N ARG A 42 2.99 0.02 -25.81
CA ARG A 42 3.99 -1.07 -25.80
C ARG A 42 4.45 -1.41 -24.38
N ILE A 43 4.74 -0.40 -23.56
CA ILE A 43 5.11 -0.60 -22.15
C ILE A 43 3.95 -1.23 -21.39
N HIS A 44 2.74 -0.72 -21.54
CA HIS A 44 1.54 -1.26 -20.91
C HIS A 44 1.30 -2.72 -21.28
N ALA A 45 1.37 -3.05 -22.58
CA ALA A 45 1.20 -4.41 -23.06
C ALA A 45 2.28 -5.35 -22.52
N GLY A 46 3.56 -4.93 -22.53
CA GLY A 46 4.67 -5.69 -21.97
C GLY A 46 4.49 -5.99 -20.48
N ALA A 47 4.15 -4.96 -19.70
CA ALA A 47 3.90 -5.09 -18.27
C ALA A 47 2.73 -6.04 -17.97
N MET A 48 1.62 -5.94 -18.73
CA MET A 48 0.47 -6.84 -18.58
C MET A 48 0.79 -8.30 -18.95
N VAL A 49 1.64 -8.52 -19.96
CA VAL A 49 2.09 -9.88 -20.34
C VAL A 49 2.92 -10.49 -19.21
N PHE A 50 3.88 -9.74 -18.67
CA PHE A 50 4.69 -10.19 -17.54
C PHE A 50 3.82 -10.51 -16.33
N LEU A 51 2.97 -9.56 -15.90
CA LEU A 51 2.14 -9.71 -14.72
C LEU A 51 1.20 -10.93 -14.84
N LYS A 52 0.58 -11.12 -16.00
CA LYS A 52 -0.28 -12.28 -16.27
C LYS A 52 0.49 -13.60 -16.16
N ARG A 53 1.75 -13.63 -16.63
CA ARG A 53 2.60 -14.82 -16.58
C ARG A 53 3.02 -15.13 -15.13
N GLU A 54 3.49 -14.12 -14.41
CA GLU A 54 3.88 -14.22 -13.01
C GLU A 54 2.69 -14.66 -12.14
N TYR A 55 1.55 -13.97 -12.25
CA TYR A 55 0.35 -14.27 -11.47
C TYR A 55 -0.21 -15.66 -11.74
N ARG A 56 -0.07 -16.19 -12.96
CA ARG A 56 -0.44 -17.57 -13.27
C ARG A 56 0.41 -18.58 -12.50
N ILE A 57 1.70 -18.32 -12.33
CA ILE A 57 2.61 -19.19 -11.57
C ILE A 57 2.29 -19.06 -10.07
N ILE A 58 2.15 -17.83 -9.58
CA ILE A 58 1.79 -17.55 -8.19
C ILE A 58 0.44 -18.19 -7.83
N ALA A 59 -0.56 -18.16 -8.73
CA ALA A 59 -1.86 -18.77 -8.49
C ALA A 59 -1.77 -20.29 -8.20
N ILE A 60 -0.85 -21.00 -8.87
CA ILE A 60 -0.62 -22.43 -8.60
C ILE A 60 -0.10 -22.61 -7.16
N PHE A 61 0.89 -21.81 -6.77
CA PHE A 61 1.42 -21.81 -5.41
C PHE A 61 0.33 -21.50 -4.37
N VAL A 62 -0.47 -20.46 -4.58
CA VAL A 62 -1.57 -20.06 -3.69
C VAL A 62 -2.58 -21.19 -3.53
N VAL A 63 -2.98 -21.87 -4.60
CA VAL A 63 -3.93 -22.99 -4.53
C VAL A 63 -3.34 -24.15 -3.73
N VAL A 64 -2.07 -24.49 -3.95
CA VAL A 64 -1.39 -25.56 -3.19
C VAL A 64 -1.35 -25.24 -1.70
N VAL A 65 -0.92 -24.03 -1.32
CA VAL A 65 -0.86 -23.61 0.08
C VAL A 65 -2.26 -23.53 0.69
N PHE A 66 -3.24 -23.01 -0.05
CA PHE A 66 -4.64 -22.99 0.40
C PHE A 66 -5.16 -24.39 0.74
N ILE A 67 -4.92 -25.39 -0.13
CA ILE A 67 -5.32 -26.78 0.12
C ILE A 67 -4.62 -27.33 1.36
N ILE A 68 -3.32 -27.09 1.51
CA ILE A 68 -2.57 -27.54 2.69
C ILE A 68 -3.17 -26.92 3.96
N LEU A 69 -3.37 -25.59 4.00
CA LEU A 69 -3.93 -24.91 5.15
C LEU A 69 -5.37 -25.36 5.45
N PHE A 70 -6.17 -25.64 4.42
CA PHE A 70 -7.55 -26.11 4.57
C PHE A 70 -7.64 -27.45 5.29
N PHE A 71 -6.67 -28.35 5.07
CA PHE A 71 -6.63 -29.66 5.73
C PHE A 71 -5.78 -29.67 7.01
N ALA A 72 -4.79 -28.79 7.13
CA ALA A 72 -3.88 -28.75 8.27
C ALA A 72 -4.40 -27.92 9.46
N LEU A 73 -5.23 -26.91 9.22
CA LEU A 73 -5.75 -26.02 10.26
C LEU A 73 -7.13 -26.48 10.75
N GLU A 74 -7.38 -26.33 12.06
CA GLU A 74 -8.67 -26.64 12.67
C GLU A 74 -9.79 -25.76 12.09
N ASN A 75 -9.55 -24.45 12.00
CA ASN A 75 -10.48 -23.51 11.40
C ASN A 75 -10.16 -23.27 9.92
N ARG A 76 -10.99 -23.84 9.05
CA ARG A 76 -10.92 -23.68 7.58
C ARG A 76 -11.06 -22.23 7.13
N MET A 77 -11.65 -21.36 7.94
CA MET A 77 -11.75 -19.93 7.59
C MET A 77 -10.39 -19.24 7.54
N SER A 78 -9.38 -19.76 8.25
CA SER A 78 -8.00 -19.26 8.17
C SER A 78 -7.40 -19.45 6.76
N SER A 79 -7.75 -20.54 6.05
CA SER A 79 -7.30 -20.72 4.66
C SER A 79 -8.07 -19.81 3.70
N VAL A 80 -9.34 -19.51 3.97
CA VAL A 80 -10.12 -18.51 3.22
C VAL A 80 -9.55 -17.09 3.44
N ALA A 81 -9.11 -16.78 4.66
CA ALA A 81 -8.41 -15.54 4.99
C ALA A 81 -7.09 -15.43 4.22
N PHE A 82 -6.30 -16.51 4.19
CA PHE A 82 -5.10 -16.61 3.35
C PHE A 82 -5.39 -16.33 1.88
N LEU A 83 -6.40 -16.97 1.29
CA LEU A 83 -6.75 -16.75 -0.11
C LEU A 83 -7.16 -15.30 -0.36
N SER A 84 -7.89 -14.69 0.58
CA SER A 84 -8.35 -13.30 0.48
C SER A 84 -7.20 -12.29 0.58
N GLY A 85 -6.25 -12.51 1.49
CA GLY A 85 -5.03 -11.70 1.60
C GLY A 85 -4.15 -11.82 0.34
N ALA A 86 -4.04 -13.03 -0.21
CA ALA A 86 -3.35 -13.26 -1.47
C ALA A 86 -3.99 -12.51 -2.65
N ILE A 87 -5.32 -12.59 -2.80
CA ILE A 87 -6.06 -11.87 -3.84
C ILE A 87 -5.89 -10.36 -3.67
N GLY A 88 -6.00 -9.84 -2.44
CA GLY A 88 -5.81 -8.43 -2.15
C GLY A 88 -4.42 -7.92 -2.55
N SER A 89 -3.37 -8.69 -2.26
CA SER A 89 -1.99 -8.36 -2.66
C SER A 89 -1.81 -8.33 -4.19
N LEU A 90 -2.35 -9.32 -4.90
CA LEU A 90 -2.34 -9.35 -6.37
C LEU A 90 -3.10 -8.16 -6.97
N MET A 91 -4.26 -7.80 -6.40
CA MET A 91 -5.07 -6.66 -6.83
C MET A 91 -4.35 -5.32 -6.58
N ALA A 92 -3.66 -5.18 -5.45
CA ALA A 92 -2.89 -3.98 -5.13
C ALA A 92 -1.81 -3.71 -6.19
N GLY A 93 -1.04 -4.73 -6.56
CA GLY A 93 -0.05 -4.65 -7.63
C GLY A 93 -0.68 -4.35 -9.00
N LEU A 94 -1.80 -4.99 -9.33
CA LEU A 94 -2.51 -4.79 -10.59
C LEU A 94 -3.05 -3.36 -10.74
N PHE A 95 -3.69 -2.83 -9.70
CA PHE A 95 -4.27 -1.48 -9.72
C PHE A 95 -3.17 -0.41 -9.80
N GLY A 96 -2.07 -0.61 -9.08
CA GLY A 96 -0.89 0.26 -9.19
C GLY A 96 -0.31 0.26 -10.61
N MET A 97 -0.10 -0.93 -11.19
CA MET A 97 0.47 -1.07 -12.54
C MET A 97 -0.42 -0.43 -13.61
N GLN A 98 -1.74 -0.65 -13.54
CA GLN A 98 -2.71 -0.05 -14.47
C GLN A 98 -2.66 1.49 -14.42
N ALA A 99 -2.58 2.07 -13.22
CA ALA A 99 -2.45 3.51 -13.09
C ALA A 99 -1.09 4.03 -13.58
N ALA A 100 0.01 3.38 -13.19
CA ALA A 100 1.37 3.80 -13.53
C ALA A 100 1.62 3.77 -15.05
N THR A 101 1.37 2.63 -15.70
CA THR A 101 1.60 2.41 -17.14
C THR A 101 0.77 3.32 -18.04
N LEU A 102 -0.35 3.86 -17.55
CA LEU A 102 -1.18 4.81 -18.29
C LEU A 102 -0.91 6.27 -17.90
N SER A 103 -0.22 6.53 -16.79
CA SER A 103 0.12 7.88 -16.32
C SER A 103 1.48 8.38 -16.81
N ASN A 104 2.38 7.47 -17.23
CA ASN A 104 3.75 7.79 -17.67
C ASN A 104 3.80 8.78 -18.86
N ALA A 105 3.19 8.48 -20.00
CA ALA A 105 3.20 9.36 -21.18
C ALA A 105 2.43 10.66 -20.92
N ARG A 106 1.37 10.62 -20.11
CA ARG A 106 0.65 11.81 -19.65
C ARG A 106 1.53 12.72 -18.81
N THR A 107 2.42 12.15 -18.00
CA THR A 107 3.40 12.90 -17.22
C THR A 107 4.45 13.55 -18.14
N ALA A 108 4.94 12.82 -19.14
CA ALA A 108 5.86 13.34 -20.14
C ALA A 108 5.26 14.50 -20.95
N GLU A 109 4.02 14.33 -21.44
CA GLU A 109 3.29 15.40 -22.14
C GLU A 109 3.03 16.61 -21.23
N ALA A 110 2.66 16.37 -19.97
CA ALA A 110 2.48 17.46 -19.01
C ALA A 110 3.78 18.24 -18.76
N ALA A 111 4.94 17.56 -18.71
CA ALA A 111 6.24 18.20 -18.59
C ALA A 111 6.57 19.03 -19.83
N ARG A 112 6.31 18.49 -21.03
CA ARG A 112 6.55 19.17 -22.31
C ARG A 112 5.71 20.43 -22.48
N THR A 113 4.44 20.39 -22.09
CA THR A 113 3.46 21.45 -22.40
C THR A 113 3.26 22.46 -21.27
N TYR A 114 3.33 22.01 -20.01
CA TYR A 114 2.97 22.83 -18.84
C TYR A 114 4.09 22.94 -17.80
N GLY A 115 5.21 22.23 -18.01
CA GLY A 115 6.35 22.23 -17.10
C GLY A 115 6.15 21.36 -15.85
N GLN A 116 7.14 21.47 -14.95
CA GLN A 116 7.35 20.55 -13.83
C GLN A 116 6.14 20.43 -12.89
N GLY A 117 5.48 21.53 -12.52
CA GLY A 117 4.41 21.48 -11.52
C GLY A 117 3.20 20.66 -12.00
N ARG A 118 2.87 20.72 -13.30
CA ARG A 118 1.78 19.92 -13.86
C ARG A 118 2.20 18.46 -14.02
N ALA A 119 3.42 18.20 -14.49
CA ALA A 119 3.97 16.85 -14.57
C ALA A 119 3.95 16.15 -13.21
N LEU A 120 4.44 16.82 -12.18
CA LEU A 120 4.43 16.34 -10.79
C LEU A 120 3.01 16.05 -10.29
N THR A 121 2.04 16.88 -10.66
CA THR A 121 0.62 16.65 -10.30
C THR A 121 0.10 15.35 -10.94
N VAL A 122 0.38 15.13 -12.23
CA VAL A 122 -0.06 13.90 -12.94
C VAL A 122 0.60 12.67 -12.34
N ALA A 123 1.91 12.70 -12.14
CA ALA A 123 2.67 11.60 -11.55
C ALA A 123 2.21 11.28 -10.13
N PHE A 124 2.03 12.31 -9.29
CA PHE A 124 1.55 12.13 -7.91
C PHE A 124 0.16 11.51 -7.87
N PHE A 125 -0.79 12.01 -8.67
CA PHE A 125 -2.12 11.41 -8.69
C PHE A 125 -2.09 9.99 -9.26
N GLY A 126 -1.25 9.69 -10.24
CA GLY A 126 -1.02 8.32 -10.73
C GLY A 126 -0.55 7.39 -9.63
N GLY A 127 0.47 7.79 -8.85
CA GLY A 127 0.96 7.04 -7.69
C GLY A 127 -0.05 6.93 -6.54
N SER A 128 -0.88 7.96 -6.34
CA SER A 128 -1.89 7.98 -5.28
C SER A 128 -2.99 6.93 -5.48
N VAL A 129 -3.25 6.50 -6.72
CA VAL A 129 -4.17 5.38 -7.01
C VAL A 129 -3.63 4.08 -6.40
N MET A 130 -2.33 3.82 -6.52
CA MET A 130 -1.70 2.65 -5.90
C MET A 130 -1.81 2.74 -4.36
N GLY A 131 -1.39 3.86 -3.77
CA GLY A 131 -1.41 4.03 -2.31
C GLY A 131 -2.80 3.89 -1.69
N LEU A 132 -3.81 4.51 -2.29
CA LEU A 132 -5.20 4.37 -1.84
C LEU A 132 -5.73 2.95 -2.06
N SER A 133 -5.37 2.29 -3.16
CA SER A 133 -5.75 0.90 -3.42
C SER A 133 -5.17 -0.04 -2.39
N VAL A 134 -3.89 0.08 -2.06
CA VAL A 134 -3.19 -0.72 -1.04
C VAL A 134 -3.89 -0.58 0.31
N ALA A 135 -4.05 0.65 0.80
CA ALA A 135 -4.67 0.92 2.10
C ALA A 135 -6.13 0.43 2.14
N SER A 136 -6.89 0.67 1.06
CA SER A 136 -8.31 0.33 1.01
C SER A 136 -8.54 -1.18 0.86
N LEU A 137 -7.77 -1.89 0.03
CA LEU A 137 -7.88 -3.35 -0.08
C LEU A 137 -7.51 -4.02 1.25
N GLY A 138 -6.51 -3.49 1.96
CA GLY A 138 -6.11 -4.01 3.27
C GLY A 138 -7.22 -3.79 4.28
N LEU A 139 -7.76 -2.56 4.39
CA LEU A 139 -8.89 -2.25 5.26
C LEU A 139 -10.15 -3.04 4.91
N LEU A 140 -10.41 -3.32 3.62
CA LEU A 140 -11.56 -4.10 3.18
C LEU A 140 -11.47 -5.53 3.72
N GLY A 141 -10.35 -6.20 3.45
CA GLY A 141 -10.14 -7.57 3.87
C GLY A 141 -10.10 -7.69 5.39
N LEU A 142 -9.28 -6.87 6.05
CA LEU A 142 -9.20 -6.83 7.51
C LEU A 142 -10.55 -6.50 8.14
N GLY A 143 -11.30 -5.53 7.60
CA GLY A 143 -12.61 -5.14 8.10
C GLY A 143 -13.63 -6.26 8.03
N VAL A 144 -13.65 -7.03 6.94
CA VAL A 144 -14.54 -8.20 6.79
C VAL A 144 -14.17 -9.29 7.80
N PHE A 145 -12.90 -9.70 7.86
CA PHE A 145 -12.50 -10.76 8.79
C PHE A 145 -12.62 -10.32 10.25
N PHE A 146 -12.33 -9.05 10.56
CA PHE A 146 -12.54 -8.49 11.89
C PHE A 146 -14.01 -8.55 12.29
N TYR A 147 -14.93 -8.12 11.41
CA TYR A 147 -16.36 -8.12 11.69
C TYR A 147 -16.90 -9.52 12.04
N PHE A 148 -16.49 -10.55 11.29
CA PHE A 148 -17.00 -11.91 11.50
C PHE A 148 -16.26 -12.71 12.58
N PHE A 149 -14.96 -12.47 12.78
CA PHE A 149 -14.10 -13.36 13.56
C PHE A 149 -13.48 -12.72 14.81
N ALA A 150 -13.49 -11.40 14.97
CA ALA A 150 -12.82 -10.77 16.11
C ALA A 150 -13.40 -11.20 17.47
N GLY A 151 -14.71 -11.46 17.54
CA GLY A 151 -15.39 -11.91 18.76
C GLY A 151 -15.47 -13.42 18.96
N THR A 152 -15.10 -14.21 17.95
CA THR A 152 -15.28 -15.68 17.95
C THR A 152 -13.95 -16.40 17.86
N ASP A 153 -13.19 -16.17 16.79
CA ASP A 153 -11.88 -16.78 16.55
C ASP A 153 -10.93 -15.81 15.82
N PRO A 154 -10.26 -14.90 16.54
CA PRO A 154 -9.39 -13.90 15.93
C PRO A 154 -8.15 -14.50 15.25
N VAL A 155 -7.82 -15.78 15.51
CA VAL A 155 -6.69 -16.47 14.87
C VAL A 155 -6.90 -16.59 13.36
N VAL A 156 -8.16 -16.62 12.89
CA VAL A 156 -8.51 -16.61 11.46
C VAL A 156 -7.88 -15.44 10.72
N ILE A 157 -7.81 -14.27 11.37
CA ILE A 157 -7.26 -13.04 10.76
C ILE A 157 -5.77 -13.21 10.42
N ASN A 158 -5.03 -14.04 11.15
CA ASN A 158 -3.60 -14.29 10.89
C ASN A 158 -3.37 -14.95 9.52
N GLY A 159 -4.33 -15.74 9.04
CA GLY A 159 -4.28 -16.32 7.70
C GLY A 159 -4.17 -15.24 6.61
N PHE A 160 -4.86 -14.10 6.81
CA PHE A 160 -4.84 -12.98 5.87
C PHE A 160 -3.43 -12.38 5.69
N ALA A 161 -2.69 -12.17 6.78
CA ALA A 161 -1.31 -11.70 6.72
C ALA A 161 -0.43 -12.69 5.94
N MET A 162 -0.53 -13.99 6.25
CA MET A 162 0.24 -15.03 5.57
C MET A 162 -0.03 -15.03 4.05
N GLY A 163 -1.29 -14.82 3.65
CA GLY A 163 -1.68 -14.67 2.25
C GLY A 163 -1.03 -13.46 1.59
N ALA A 164 -1.13 -12.30 2.23
CA ALA A 164 -0.54 -11.05 1.74
C ALA A 164 0.98 -11.19 1.53
N SER A 165 1.70 -11.76 2.51
CA SER A 165 3.16 -11.90 2.44
C SER A 165 3.65 -12.90 1.42
N SER A 166 2.90 -13.98 1.24
CA SER A 166 3.25 -15.01 0.26
C SER A 166 3.35 -14.44 -1.16
N ILE A 167 2.43 -13.54 -1.52
CA ILE A 167 2.42 -12.92 -2.85
C ILE A 167 3.51 -11.87 -2.98
N ALA A 168 3.67 -11.02 -1.96
CA ALA A 168 4.65 -9.95 -1.96
C ALA A 168 6.07 -10.48 -2.23
N LEU A 169 6.43 -11.62 -1.65
CA LEU A 169 7.71 -12.28 -1.89
C LEU A 169 7.95 -12.56 -3.38
N PHE A 170 6.99 -13.22 -4.04
CA PHE A 170 7.15 -13.59 -5.45
C PHE A 170 7.09 -12.37 -6.37
N ALA A 171 6.17 -11.44 -6.15
CA ALA A 171 6.02 -10.24 -6.98
C ALA A 171 7.27 -9.33 -6.90
N ARG A 172 7.85 -9.18 -5.70
CA ARG A 172 9.06 -8.37 -5.51
C ARG A 172 10.29 -9.03 -6.10
N VAL A 173 10.46 -10.34 -5.92
CA VAL A 173 11.60 -11.06 -6.48
C VAL A 173 11.50 -11.19 -7.99
N GLY A 174 10.33 -11.60 -8.50
CA GLY A 174 10.10 -11.79 -9.94
C GLY A 174 10.21 -10.48 -10.71
N GLY A 175 9.45 -9.46 -10.29
CA GLY A 175 9.53 -8.12 -10.86
C GLY A 175 10.92 -7.50 -10.71
N GLY A 176 11.56 -7.65 -9.54
CA GLY A 176 12.90 -7.14 -9.24
C GLY A 176 14.00 -7.74 -10.13
N ILE A 177 13.97 -9.05 -10.36
CA ILE A 177 14.90 -9.71 -11.29
C ILE A 177 14.68 -9.19 -12.71
N PHE A 178 13.42 -9.02 -13.14
CA PHE A 178 13.11 -8.53 -14.48
C PHE A 178 13.61 -7.10 -14.70
N THR A 179 13.27 -6.15 -13.82
CA THR A 179 13.71 -4.75 -13.93
C THR A 179 15.23 -4.66 -13.89
N LYS A 180 15.89 -5.23 -12.88
CA LYS A 180 17.34 -5.03 -12.73
C LYS A 180 18.19 -5.72 -13.77
N THR A 181 17.69 -6.80 -14.38
CA THR A 181 18.39 -7.39 -15.53
C THR A 181 18.27 -6.51 -16.78
N ALA A 182 17.09 -5.90 -17.00
CA ALA A 182 16.85 -5.03 -18.15
C ALA A 182 17.58 -3.69 -18.01
N ASP A 183 17.48 -3.05 -16.85
CA ASP A 183 18.16 -1.81 -16.45
C ASP A 183 19.69 -1.93 -16.67
N VAL A 184 20.34 -2.85 -15.95
CA VAL A 184 21.79 -3.07 -16.04
C VAL A 184 22.24 -3.44 -17.46
N GLY A 185 21.49 -4.29 -18.16
CA GLY A 185 21.83 -4.70 -19.52
C GLY A 185 21.74 -3.54 -20.52
N SER A 186 20.70 -2.72 -20.41
CA SER A 186 20.46 -1.57 -21.29
C SER A 186 21.49 -0.48 -21.05
N ASP A 187 21.75 -0.18 -19.78
CA ASP A 187 22.64 0.89 -19.38
C ASP A 187 24.10 0.62 -19.69
N LEU A 188 24.61 -0.58 -19.37
CA LEU A 188 26.01 -0.90 -19.61
C LEU A 188 26.34 -0.86 -21.10
N VAL A 189 25.53 -1.52 -21.93
CA VAL A 189 25.77 -1.56 -23.38
C VAL A 189 25.49 -0.21 -24.03
N GLY A 190 24.40 0.47 -23.64
CA GLY A 190 24.02 1.76 -24.20
C GLY A 190 25.01 2.87 -23.84
N LYS A 191 25.20 3.11 -22.54
CA LYS A 191 25.99 4.25 -22.04
C LYS A 191 27.50 4.02 -22.18
N LEU A 192 27.99 2.83 -21.84
CA LEU A 192 29.45 2.60 -21.73
C LEU A 192 30.07 2.03 -23.01
N GLU A 193 29.39 1.11 -23.70
CA GLU A 193 29.96 0.46 -24.89
C GLU A 193 29.63 1.21 -26.18
N ALA A 194 28.35 1.55 -26.38
CA ALA A 194 27.87 2.21 -27.59
C ALA A 194 27.95 3.75 -27.52
N GLY A 195 28.08 4.32 -26.33
CA GLY A 195 28.15 5.78 -26.12
C GLY A 195 26.88 6.52 -26.53
N ILE A 196 25.71 5.87 -26.46
CA ILE A 196 24.40 6.48 -26.71
C ILE A 196 23.76 6.94 -25.39
N PRO A 197 22.85 7.94 -25.42
CA PRO A 197 22.12 8.37 -24.23
C PRO A 197 21.34 7.25 -23.53
N GLU A 198 21.03 7.47 -22.26
CA GLU A 198 20.03 6.69 -21.52
C GLU A 198 18.66 6.76 -22.20
N ASP A 199 17.90 5.66 -22.12
CA ASP A 199 16.59 5.52 -22.76
C ASP A 199 16.57 5.79 -24.28
N ASP A 200 17.72 5.67 -24.95
CA ASP A 200 17.79 5.92 -26.39
C ASP A 200 16.98 4.87 -27.17
N PRO A 201 16.09 5.27 -28.09
CA PRO A 201 15.21 4.34 -28.81
C PRO A 201 15.94 3.34 -29.71
N ARG A 202 17.24 3.52 -29.97
CA ARG A 202 18.08 2.56 -30.70
C ARG A 202 18.49 1.38 -29.83
N ASN A 203 18.42 1.51 -28.50
CA ASN A 203 18.74 0.45 -27.57
C ASN A 203 17.54 -0.50 -27.39
N PRO A 204 17.66 -1.78 -27.80
CA PRO A 204 16.54 -2.71 -27.73
C PRO A 204 16.10 -3.04 -26.29
N GLY A 205 16.94 -2.79 -25.29
CA GLY A 205 16.63 -3.07 -23.89
C GLY A 205 15.70 -2.05 -23.21
N VAL A 206 15.57 -0.83 -23.76
CA VAL A 206 14.85 0.28 -23.11
C VAL A 206 13.37 0.00 -22.87
N ILE A 207 12.70 -0.72 -23.78
CA ILE A 207 11.31 -1.13 -23.55
C ILE A 207 11.22 -2.14 -22.39
N ALA A 208 12.17 -3.07 -22.28
CA ALA A 208 12.19 -4.02 -21.17
C ALA A 208 12.50 -3.33 -19.85
N ASP A 209 13.37 -2.32 -19.86
CA ASP A 209 13.69 -1.50 -18.69
C ASP A 209 12.46 -0.75 -18.16
N ASN A 210 11.81 0.02 -19.04
CA ASN A 210 10.59 0.76 -18.71
C ASN A 210 9.41 -0.17 -18.34
N VAL A 211 9.31 -1.37 -18.93
CA VAL A 211 8.37 -2.40 -18.47
C VAL A 211 8.75 -2.87 -17.07
N GLY A 212 10.05 -3.08 -16.84
CA GLY A 212 10.69 -3.40 -15.57
C GLY A 212 10.23 -2.51 -14.43
N ASP A 213 10.32 -1.19 -14.59
CA ASP A 213 9.90 -0.23 -13.58
C ASP A 213 8.44 -0.43 -13.15
N ASN A 214 7.58 -0.78 -14.10
CA ASN A 214 6.16 -1.01 -13.80
C ASN A 214 5.92 -2.37 -13.12
N VAL A 215 6.69 -3.40 -13.43
CA VAL A 215 6.49 -4.74 -12.86
C VAL A 215 7.18 -4.90 -11.50
N GLY A 216 8.40 -4.40 -11.34
CA GLY A 216 9.16 -4.45 -10.10
C GLY A 216 8.79 -3.31 -9.16
N ASP A 217 9.06 -2.09 -9.60
CA ASP A 217 9.05 -0.91 -8.72
C ASP A 217 7.63 -0.40 -8.43
N ILE A 218 6.64 -0.78 -9.23
CA ILE A 218 5.22 -0.49 -8.95
C ILE A 218 4.49 -1.72 -8.42
N ALA A 219 4.34 -2.79 -9.20
CA ALA A 219 3.51 -3.92 -8.75
C ALA A 219 4.13 -4.69 -7.57
N GLY A 220 5.44 -4.95 -7.63
CA GLY A 220 6.19 -5.54 -6.52
C GLY A 220 6.13 -4.66 -5.26
N MET A 221 6.37 -3.35 -5.38
CA MET A 221 6.26 -2.40 -4.27
C MET A 221 4.84 -2.32 -3.70
N GLY A 222 3.81 -2.32 -4.55
CA GLY A 222 2.42 -2.30 -4.12
C GLY A 222 2.04 -3.52 -3.28
N ALA A 223 2.49 -4.72 -3.69
CA ALA A 223 2.30 -5.95 -2.94
C ALA A 223 3.10 -5.96 -1.62
N ASP A 224 4.32 -5.44 -1.63
CA ASP A 224 5.19 -5.30 -0.44
C ASP A 224 4.59 -4.36 0.61
N LEU A 225 4.15 -3.16 0.21
CA LEU A 225 3.50 -2.22 1.11
C LEU A 225 2.17 -2.77 1.66
N TYR A 226 1.41 -3.49 0.83
CA TYR A 226 0.19 -4.16 1.25
C TYR A 226 0.44 -5.21 2.33
N GLU A 227 1.48 -6.02 2.14
CA GLU A 227 1.93 -7.01 3.12
C GLU A 227 2.31 -6.35 4.44
N SER A 228 3.19 -5.34 4.41
CA SER A 228 3.72 -4.72 5.62
C SER A 228 2.62 -3.98 6.39
N TYR A 229 1.71 -3.33 5.66
CA TYR A 229 0.52 -2.70 6.23
C TYR A 229 -0.41 -3.71 6.89
N CYS A 230 -0.79 -4.80 6.20
CA CYS A 230 -1.68 -5.79 6.78
C CYS A 230 -1.02 -6.56 7.92
N GLY A 231 0.24 -6.96 7.75
CA GLY A 231 1.01 -7.72 8.73
C GLY A 231 1.19 -6.96 10.05
N SER A 232 1.52 -5.67 10.01
CA SER A 232 1.66 -4.85 11.22
C SER A 232 0.34 -4.68 11.98
N VAL A 233 -0.78 -4.48 11.27
CA VAL A 233 -2.12 -4.38 11.87
C VAL A 233 -2.54 -5.71 12.50
N ILE A 234 -2.34 -6.82 11.78
CA ILE A 234 -2.70 -8.16 12.26
C ILE A 234 -1.85 -8.55 13.46
N ALA A 235 -0.55 -8.25 13.46
CA ALA A 235 0.31 -8.48 14.62
C ALA A 235 -0.20 -7.74 15.86
N ALA A 236 -0.61 -6.47 15.70
CA ALA A 236 -1.22 -5.70 16.77
C ALA A 236 -2.56 -6.31 17.24
N ILE A 237 -3.41 -6.78 16.32
CA ILE A 237 -4.67 -7.49 16.64
C ILE A 237 -4.39 -8.78 17.43
N ALA A 238 -3.40 -9.56 17.02
CA ALA A 238 -3.05 -10.82 17.69
C ALA A 238 -2.59 -10.60 19.13
N ILE A 239 -1.76 -9.59 19.37
CA ILE A 239 -1.36 -9.20 20.74
C ILE A 239 -2.58 -8.70 21.51
N ALA A 240 -3.36 -7.78 20.93
CA ALA A 240 -4.56 -7.21 21.54
C ALA A 240 -5.62 -8.25 21.93
N ALA A 241 -5.77 -9.32 21.14
CA ALA A 241 -6.69 -10.42 21.44
C ALA A 241 -6.35 -11.12 22.77
N THR A 242 -5.10 -11.07 23.21
CA THR A 242 -4.66 -11.66 24.49
C THR A 242 -4.77 -10.71 25.67
N MET A 243 -4.81 -9.38 25.43
CA MET A 243 -4.79 -8.35 26.48
C MET A 243 -6.10 -8.28 27.28
N GLY A 244 -7.23 -8.67 26.69
CA GLY A 244 -8.54 -8.62 27.34
C GLY A 244 -9.06 -9.96 27.86
N LYS A 245 -8.21 -11.00 27.99
CA LYS A 245 -8.66 -12.33 28.44
C LYS A 245 -9.27 -12.26 29.84
N GLY A 246 -10.48 -12.81 29.99
CA GLY A 246 -11.20 -12.88 31.26
C GLY A 246 -12.07 -11.65 31.59
N ILE A 247 -12.07 -10.62 30.76
CA ILE A 247 -12.95 -9.45 30.89
C ILE A 247 -13.82 -9.35 29.64
N GLU A 248 -15.13 -9.45 29.81
CA GLU A 248 -16.09 -9.46 28.70
C GLU A 248 -15.94 -8.20 27.83
N GLY A 249 -15.88 -8.39 26.51
CA GLY A 249 -15.75 -7.31 25.52
C GLY A 249 -14.38 -6.62 25.45
N MET A 250 -13.48 -6.84 26.42
CA MET A 250 -12.23 -6.10 26.50
C MET A 250 -11.22 -6.47 25.41
N ALA A 251 -11.16 -7.74 25.00
CA ALA A 251 -10.29 -8.19 23.92
C ALA A 251 -10.66 -7.51 22.59
N ILE A 252 -11.95 -7.54 22.22
CA ILE A 252 -12.47 -6.87 21.01
C ILE A 252 -12.15 -5.37 21.05
N LYS A 253 -12.29 -4.75 22.23
CA LYS A 253 -11.99 -3.34 22.40
C LYS A 253 -10.52 -3.01 22.13
N TRP A 254 -9.58 -3.81 22.61
CA TRP A 254 -8.16 -3.63 22.27
C TRP A 254 -7.87 -3.90 20.80
N MET A 255 -8.46 -4.96 20.23
CA MET A 255 -8.27 -5.31 18.82
C MET A 255 -8.85 -4.24 17.87
N SER A 256 -9.83 -3.48 18.34
CA SER A 256 -10.40 -2.38 17.57
C SER A 256 -9.43 -1.21 17.36
N LEU A 257 -8.44 -1.05 18.25
CA LEU A 257 -7.52 0.09 18.21
C LEU A 257 -6.68 0.13 16.91
N PRO A 258 -5.96 -0.94 16.50
CA PRO A 258 -5.24 -0.93 15.23
C PRO A 258 -6.17 -0.76 14.01
N MET A 259 -7.40 -1.27 14.07
CA MET A 259 -8.42 -1.04 13.03
C MET A 259 -8.83 0.44 12.92
N LEU A 260 -9.04 1.11 14.06
CA LEU A 260 -9.37 2.54 14.09
C LEU A 260 -8.20 3.39 13.57
N PHE A 261 -6.95 3.01 13.88
CA PHE A 261 -5.79 3.71 13.33
C PHE A 261 -5.77 3.65 11.82
N ILE A 262 -5.95 2.48 11.21
CA ILE A 262 -5.91 2.42 9.75
C ILE A 262 -7.06 3.16 9.06
N ILE A 263 -8.24 3.26 9.70
CA ILE A 263 -9.33 4.10 9.22
C ILE A 263 -8.94 5.59 9.28
N VAL A 264 -8.42 6.05 10.41
CA VAL A 264 -7.94 7.44 10.57
C VAL A 264 -6.81 7.73 9.57
N GLY A 265 -5.90 6.78 9.39
CA GLY A 265 -4.80 6.87 8.43
C GLY A 265 -5.31 7.04 7.00
N LEU A 266 -6.29 6.25 6.58
CA LEU A 266 -6.92 6.38 5.27
C LEU A 266 -7.51 7.79 5.06
N PHE A 267 -8.26 8.32 6.03
CA PHE A 267 -8.79 9.68 5.95
C PHE A 267 -7.70 10.75 5.90
N ALA A 268 -6.68 10.63 6.75
CA ALA A 268 -5.54 11.54 6.78
C ALA A 268 -4.80 11.55 5.43
N SER A 269 -4.60 10.38 4.83
CA SER A 269 -4.01 10.24 3.49
C SER A 269 -4.88 10.84 2.40
N ILE A 270 -6.20 10.64 2.41
CA ILE A 270 -7.12 11.26 1.45
C ILE A 270 -7.03 12.79 1.51
N ILE A 271 -6.99 13.37 2.70
CA ILE A 271 -6.83 14.81 2.88
C ILE A 271 -5.45 15.27 2.38
N GLY A 272 -4.37 14.55 2.73
CA GLY A 272 -3.02 14.85 2.27
C GLY A 272 -2.88 14.82 0.74
N ILE A 273 -3.52 13.86 0.08
CA ILE A 273 -3.60 13.75 -1.38
C ILE A 273 -4.41 14.91 -1.97
N GLY A 274 -5.57 15.23 -1.39
CA GLY A 274 -6.43 16.32 -1.86
C GLY A 274 -5.74 17.70 -1.81
N LEU A 275 -4.86 17.90 -0.83
CA LEU A 275 -4.10 19.14 -0.65
C LEU A 275 -2.84 19.22 -1.55
N PHE A 276 -2.47 18.16 -2.27
CA PHE A 276 -1.24 18.14 -3.07
C PHE A 276 -1.19 19.23 -4.15
N ASN A 277 -2.34 19.61 -4.72
CA ASN A 277 -2.41 20.68 -5.72
C ASN A 277 -1.88 22.03 -5.22
N PHE A 278 -1.89 22.28 -3.89
CA PHE A 278 -1.30 23.48 -3.30
C PHE A 278 0.22 23.40 -3.17
N LEU A 279 0.80 22.20 -3.25
CA LEU A 279 2.23 21.93 -3.08
C LEU A 279 2.97 21.79 -4.42
N LYS A 280 2.26 21.66 -5.55
CA LYS A 280 2.82 21.33 -6.87
C LYS A 280 3.88 22.31 -7.41
N ASN A 281 3.91 23.55 -6.94
CA ASN A 281 4.86 24.58 -7.38
C ASN A 281 6.16 24.58 -6.53
N MET A 282 6.22 23.76 -5.49
CA MET A 282 7.45 23.55 -4.72
C MET A 282 8.42 22.66 -5.51
N LYS A 283 9.65 22.52 -5.00
CA LYS A 283 10.56 21.46 -5.46
C LYS A 283 9.86 20.10 -5.27
N PRO A 284 10.00 19.14 -6.21
CA PRO A 284 9.22 17.90 -6.18
C PRO A 284 9.39 17.14 -4.87
N GLN A 285 10.62 17.02 -4.41
CA GLN A 285 10.99 16.45 -3.12
C GLN A 285 10.23 17.10 -1.96
N SER A 286 10.31 18.43 -1.82
CA SER A 286 9.60 19.14 -0.74
C SER A 286 8.09 19.03 -0.86
N ALA A 287 7.53 18.97 -2.07
CA ALA A 287 6.09 18.76 -2.27
C ALA A 287 5.63 17.38 -1.76
N LEU A 288 6.41 16.33 -2.06
CA LEU A 288 6.15 14.97 -1.59
C LEU A 288 6.29 14.88 -0.05
N SER A 289 7.38 15.39 0.51
CA SER A 289 7.60 15.38 1.97
C SER A 289 6.51 16.16 2.72
N ASN A 290 6.08 17.32 2.21
CA ASN A 290 5.01 18.08 2.84
C ASN A 290 3.65 17.38 2.77
N SER A 291 3.34 16.68 1.67
CA SER A 291 2.11 15.87 1.59
C SER A 291 2.12 14.75 2.64
N LEU A 292 3.26 14.08 2.81
CA LEU A 292 3.47 13.08 3.86
C LEU A 292 3.32 13.69 5.27
N TYR A 293 3.93 14.85 5.54
CA TYR A 293 3.84 15.51 6.85
C TYR A 293 2.43 15.97 7.18
N ILE A 294 1.68 16.50 6.22
CA ILE A 294 0.28 16.88 6.41
C ILE A 294 -0.54 15.65 6.82
N ALA A 295 -0.42 14.54 6.09
CA ALA A 295 -1.10 13.29 6.45
C ALA A 295 -0.65 12.76 7.81
N GLY A 296 0.66 12.81 8.11
CA GLY A 296 1.22 12.39 9.39
C GLY A 296 0.70 13.17 10.58
N VAL A 297 0.65 14.51 10.49
CA VAL A 297 0.11 15.37 11.56
C VAL A 297 -1.37 15.11 11.79
N LEU A 298 -2.16 14.99 10.71
CA LEU A 298 -3.58 14.64 10.82
C LEU A 298 -3.79 13.27 11.47
N PHE A 299 -2.96 12.29 11.14
CA PHE A 299 -2.98 10.96 11.75
C PHE A 299 -2.58 11.00 13.24
N ILE A 300 -1.57 11.78 13.63
CA ILE A 300 -1.19 11.97 15.04
C ILE A 300 -2.37 12.55 15.83
N ILE A 301 -3.01 13.59 15.32
CA ILE A 301 -4.17 14.22 15.97
C ILE A 301 -5.32 13.20 16.10
N GLY A 302 -5.66 12.50 15.02
CA GLY A 302 -6.74 11.52 15.03
C GLY A 302 -6.46 10.33 15.95
N SER A 303 -5.23 9.80 15.94
CA SER A 303 -4.82 8.68 16.80
C SER A 303 -4.86 9.05 18.29
N PHE A 304 -4.53 10.29 18.66
CA PHE A 304 -4.69 10.78 20.02
C PHE A 304 -6.14 10.66 20.52
N PHE A 305 -7.10 11.14 19.73
CA PHE A 305 -8.52 11.06 20.10
C PHE A 305 -9.03 9.62 20.13
N VAL A 306 -8.59 8.78 19.18
CA VAL A 306 -8.92 7.35 19.15
C VAL A 306 -8.44 6.63 20.41
N VAL A 307 -7.18 6.83 20.81
CA VAL A 307 -6.63 6.20 22.03
C VAL A 307 -7.37 6.71 23.25
N LYS A 308 -7.50 8.03 23.39
CA LYS A 308 -8.19 8.65 24.54
C LYS A 308 -9.60 8.11 24.71
N ALA A 309 -10.36 7.98 23.63
CA ALA A 309 -11.72 7.46 23.67
C ALA A 309 -11.76 5.95 23.98
N THR A 310 -10.83 5.17 23.43
CA THR A 310 -10.80 3.70 23.62
C THR A 310 -10.41 3.31 25.05
N THR A 311 -9.48 4.07 25.67
CA THR A 311 -8.95 3.75 27.00
C THR A 311 -9.64 4.50 28.14
N ALA A 312 -10.66 5.33 27.86
CA ALA A 312 -11.26 6.26 28.82
C ALA A 312 -11.80 5.54 30.08
N ASP A 313 -12.60 4.50 29.85
CA ASP A 313 -13.32 3.68 30.83
C ASP A 313 -12.51 2.48 31.35
N MET A 314 -11.24 2.32 30.92
CA MET A 314 -10.36 1.29 31.46
C MET A 314 -9.81 1.73 32.83
N SER A 315 -9.80 0.81 33.80
CA SER A 315 -9.25 1.09 35.13
C SER A 315 -7.72 1.15 35.10
N ASP A 316 -7.13 2.01 35.93
CA ASP A 316 -5.67 2.16 36.00
C ASP A 316 -4.99 0.89 36.51
N GLU A 317 -5.68 0.10 37.34
CA GLU A 317 -5.20 -1.18 37.84
C GLU A 317 -5.10 -2.22 36.72
N TYR A 318 -6.10 -2.30 35.84
CA TYR A 318 -6.05 -3.16 34.66
C TYR A 318 -4.94 -2.74 33.68
N LEU A 319 -4.77 -1.44 33.45
CA LEU A 319 -3.71 -0.97 32.57
C LEU A 319 -2.32 -1.27 33.14
N LYS A 320 -2.13 -1.15 34.46
CA LYS A 320 -0.89 -1.54 35.13
C LYS A 320 -0.63 -3.04 35.06
N SER A 321 -1.66 -3.89 35.13
CA SER A 321 -1.48 -5.35 34.99
C SER A 321 -0.99 -5.75 33.59
N LEU A 322 -1.29 -4.94 32.58
CA LEU A 322 -0.75 -5.05 31.22
C LEU A 322 0.63 -4.40 31.05
N GLY A 323 1.24 -3.87 32.12
CA GLY A 323 2.54 -3.19 32.08
C GLY A 323 2.47 -1.77 31.48
N MET A 324 1.29 -1.18 31.36
CA MET A 324 1.13 0.16 30.77
C MET A 324 1.31 1.26 31.82
N ILE A 325 2.09 2.27 31.47
CA ILE A 325 2.39 3.42 32.34
C ILE A 325 1.22 4.40 32.41
N SER A 326 0.45 4.53 31.31
CA SER A 326 -0.69 5.44 31.24
C SER A 326 -1.74 4.98 30.22
N LYS A 327 -2.95 5.53 30.33
CA LYS A 327 -4.03 5.38 29.32
C LYS A 327 -3.59 5.77 27.90
N LEU A 328 -2.64 6.70 27.78
CA LEU A 328 -2.09 7.14 26.51
C LEU A 328 -0.90 6.30 26.02
N GLY A 329 -0.56 5.19 26.70
CA GLY A 329 0.53 4.29 26.30
C GLY A 329 0.52 3.93 24.80
N PRO A 330 -0.61 3.50 24.21
CA PRO A 330 -0.67 3.17 22.78
C PRO A 330 -0.42 4.38 21.87
N PHE A 331 -0.86 5.58 22.29
CA PHE A 331 -0.63 6.80 21.53
C PHE A 331 0.86 7.12 21.46
N TRP A 332 1.58 6.99 22.58
CA TRP A 332 3.04 7.21 22.59
C TRP A 332 3.79 6.21 21.72
N ALA A 333 3.37 4.93 21.72
CA ALA A 333 3.95 3.92 20.83
C ALA A 333 3.76 4.27 19.35
N VAL A 334 2.55 4.69 18.96
CA VAL A 334 2.25 5.14 17.59
C VAL A 334 3.04 6.40 17.22
N LEU A 335 3.08 7.39 18.12
CA LEU A 335 3.83 8.63 17.89
C LEU A 335 5.32 8.34 17.68
N LEU A 336 5.92 7.48 18.50
CA LEU A 336 7.31 7.07 18.35
C LEU A 336 7.55 6.34 17.02
N GLY A 337 6.62 5.48 16.59
CA GLY A 337 6.69 4.82 15.28
C GLY A 337 6.67 5.82 14.12
N ILE A 338 5.80 6.82 14.17
CA ILE A 338 5.72 7.88 13.15
C ILE A 338 7.00 8.72 13.13
N VAL A 339 7.48 9.15 14.31
CA VAL A 339 8.71 9.93 14.42
C VAL A 339 9.91 9.12 13.90
N ALA A 340 10.00 7.83 14.23
CA ALA A 340 11.02 6.95 13.68
C ALA A 340 10.93 6.85 12.16
N GLY A 341 9.72 6.69 11.60
CA GLY A 341 9.51 6.69 10.14
C GLY A 341 9.91 8.00 9.47
N MET A 342 9.57 9.15 10.08
CA MET A 342 9.99 10.48 9.59
C MET A 342 11.51 10.68 9.68
N LEU A 343 12.15 10.19 10.74
CA LEU A 343 13.60 10.23 10.90
C LEU A 343 14.29 9.34 9.86
N ILE A 344 13.78 8.13 9.62
CA ILE A 344 14.28 7.25 8.54
C ILE A 344 14.16 7.98 7.21
N GLY A 345 12.98 8.53 6.89
CA GLY A 345 12.77 9.30 5.66
C GLY A 345 13.73 10.48 5.51
N GLY A 346 13.89 11.30 6.56
CA GLY A 346 14.80 12.46 6.54
C GLY A 346 16.29 12.09 6.48
N ILE A 347 16.69 10.98 7.11
CA ILE A 347 18.07 10.46 7.01
C ILE A 347 18.31 9.90 5.60
N THR A 348 17.36 9.12 5.05
CA THR A 348 17.45 8.64 3.67
C THR A 348 17.54 9.81 2.70
N GLU A 349 16.72 10.85 2.87
CA GLU A 349 16.75 12.09 2.08
C GLU A 349 18.09 12.83 2.15
N TYR A 350 18.80 12.73 3.27
CA TYR A 350 20.14 13.33 3.41
C TYR A 350 21.21 12.55 2.63
N TYR A 351 21.08 11.22 2.54
CA TYR A 351 22.07 10.36 1.90
C TYR A 351 21.82 10.09 0.41
N THR A 352 20.57 10.19 -0.06
CA THR A 352 20.13 9.91 -1.44
C THR A 352 18.98 10.82 -1.84
#